data_AF-V9GEX2-F1
#
_entry.id   AF-V9GEX2-F1
#
_cell.length_a   1.000
_cell.length_b   1.000
_cell.length_c   1.000
_cell.angle_alpha   90.00
_cell.angle_beta   90.00
_cell.angle_gamma   90.00
#
_symmetry.space_group_name_H-M   'P 1'
#
loop_
_entity.id
_entity.type
_entity.pdbx_description
1 polymer ?
#
loop_
_entity_poly.entity_id
_entity_poly.type
_entity_poly.pdbx_seq_one_letter_code
_entity_poly.pdbx_strand_id
1 'polypeptide(L)'
;MISVEYGARWPIKFESFPADEVPELYEGLIEFVGSRIGIETWRGMDDVKKCRLIEKITIEFCKETSPKKTYGVGQAMVRGGIIEALDIFGGGGTEWLMTLLSRRGSSQSEITNEE
;
A
#
# COMPACT_ATOMS: atom_id res chain seq x y z
N MET A 1 -4.21 1.96 -10.68
CA MET A 1 -3.08 1.01 -10.74
C MET A 1 -1.82 1.74 -11.19
N ILE A 2 -0.69 1.49 -10.55
CA ILE A 2 0.65 2.00 -10.91
C ILE A 2 1.60 0.80 -11.08
N SER A 3 2.54 0.86 -12.01
CA SER A 3 3.60 -0.14 -12.17
C SER A 3 4.97 0.52 -12.02
N VAL A 4 5.90 -0.11 -11.31
CA VAL A 4 7.26 0.41 -11.08
C VAL A 4 8.31 -0.61 -11.53
N GLU A 5 9.27 -0.17 -12.34
CA GLU A 5 10.44 -0.97 -12.68
C GLU A 5 11.51 -0.80 -11.60
N TYR A 6 12.05 -1.91 -11.08
CA TYR A 6 12.95 -1.88 -9.92
C TYR A 6 14.06 -2.95 -9.98
N GLY A 7 14.41 -3.37 -11.20
CA GLY A 7 15.47 -4.36 -11.45
C GLY A 7 15.05 -5.83 -11.26
N ALA A 8 13.76 -6.12 -11.10
CA ALA A 8 13.21 -7.46 -11.24
C ALA A 8 12.75 -7.75 -12.68
N ARG A 9 12.55 -9.03 -13.01
CA ARG A 9 12.10 -9.46 -14.35
C ARG A 9 10.76 -8.84 -14.77
N TRP A 10 9.89 -8.57 -13.81
CA TRP A 10 8.57 -7.99 -14.04
C TRP A 10 8.38 -6.75 -13.16
N PRO A 11 7.76 -5.68 -13.69
CA PRO A 11 7.42 -4.51 -12.90
C PRO A 11 6.52 -4.88 -11.72
N ILE A 12 6.74 -4.24 -10.57
CA ILE A 12 5.84 -4.40 -9.42
C ILE A 12 4.59 -3.55 -9.65
N LYS A 13 3.41 -4.13 -9.40
CA LYS A 13 2.12 -3.47 -9.56
C LYS A 13 1.52 -3.09 -8.21
N PHE A 14 0.93 -1.90 -8.17
CA PHE A 14 0.24 -1.32 -7.02
C PHE A 14 -1.19 -0.93 -7.39
N GLU A 15 -2.12 -1.27 -6.52
CA GLU A 15 -3.54 -0.95 -6.63
C GLU A 15 -4.04 -0.44 -5.27
N SER A 16 -5.10 0.37 -5.28
CA SER A 16 -5.70 0.89 -4.04
C SER A 16 -6.20 -0.26 -3.18
N PHE A 17 -6.01 -0.14 -1.86
CA PHE A 17 -6.54 -1.12 -0.94
C PHE A 17 -8.02 -0.80 -0.66
N PRO A 18 -8.94 -1.79 -0.71
CA PRO A 18 -10.36 -1.58 -0.46
C PRO A 18 -10.66 -1.50 1.04
N ALA A 19 -10.09 -0.51 1.73
CA ALA A 19 -10.14 -0.41 3.20
C ALA A 19 -11.57 -0.32 3.76
N ASP A 20 -12.47 0.32 3.02
CA ASP A 20 -13.88 0.46 3.42
C ASP A 20 -14.67 -0.84 3.27
N GLU A 21 -14.24 -1.76 2.41
CA GLU A 21 -14.91 -3.04 2.17
C GLU A 21 -14.42 -4.13 3.14
N VAL A 22 -13.16 -4.05 3.59
CA VAL A 22 -12.51 -5.07 4.44
C VAL A 22 -11.68 -4.42 5.56
N PRO A 23 -12.32 -3.68 6.47
CA PRO A 23 -11.64 -2.86 7.47
C PRO A 23 -10.76 -3.68 8.43
N GLU A 24 -11.16 -4.88 8.83
CA GLU A 24 -10.38 -5.72 9.75
C GLU A 24 -9.06 -6.19 9.13
N LEU A 25 -9.08 -6.50 7.82
CA LEU A 25 -7.86 -6.85 7.10
C LEU A 25 -6.94 -5.62 6.96
N TYR A 26 -7.53 -4.43 6.80
CA TYR A 26 -6.79 -3.18 6.68
C TYR A 26 -6.11 -2.78 8.00
N GLU A 27 -6.83 -2.86 9.13
CA GLU A 27 -6.27 -2.66 10.47
C GLU A 27 -5.12 -3.63 10.72
N GLY A 28 -5.33 -4.93 10.44
CA GLY A 28 -4.29 -5.94 10.56
C GLY A 28 -3.09 -5.67 9.66
N LEU A 29 -3.28 -5.10 8.47
CA LEU A 29 -2.19 -4.70 7.58
C LEU A 29 -1.38 -3.53 8.17
N ILE A 30 -2.05 -2.51 8.72
CA ILE A 30 -1.40 -1.35 9.36
C ILE A 30 -0.54 -1.82 10.53
N GLU A 31 -1.09 -2.65 11.42
CA GLU A 31 -0.35 -3.22 12.55
C GLU A 31 0.84 -4.09 12.09
N PHE A 32 0.63 -4.92 11.06
CA PHE A 32 1.66 -5.77 10.49
C PHE A 32 2.84 -4.97 9.93
N VAL A 33 2.55 -3.86 9.24
CA VAL A 33 3.55 -2.97 8.66
C VAL A 33 4.27 -2.19 9.76
N GLY A 34 3.53 -1.59 10.69
CA GLY A 34 4.08 -0.78 11.79
C GLY A 34 5.00 -1.57 12.73
N SER A 35 4.73 -2.87 12.90
CA SER A 35 5.59 -3.76 13.70
C SER A 35 6.87 -4.22 12.98
N ARG A 36 6.96 -4.10 11.66
CA ARG A 36 8.07 -4.63 10.84
C ARG A 36 8.95 -3.58 10.20
N ILE A 37 8.42 -2.39 9.90
CA ILE A 37 9.15 -1.36 9.17
C ILE A 37 9.47 -0.18 10.09
N GLY A 38 10.77 0.00 10.38
CA GLY A 38 11.25 1.23 11.00
C GLY A 38 11.17 2.41 10.03
N ILE A 39 10.41 3.45 10.37
CA ILE A 39 10.11 4.58 9.48
C ILE A 39 11.36 5.40 9.10
N GLU A 40 12.27 5.61 10.04
CA GLU A 40 13.54 6.29 9.75
C GLU A 40 14.39 5.51 8.74
N THR A 41 14.42 4.18 8.87
CA THR A 41 15.08 3.30 7.90
C THR A 41 14.41 3.40 6.54
N TRP A 42 13.07 3.38 6.49
CA TRP A 42 12.30 3.52 5.26
C TRP A 42 12.63 4.82 4.51
N ARG A 43 12.66 5.95 5.23
CA ARG A 43 12.98 7.27 4.66
C ARG A 43 14.36 7.30 4.01
N GLY A 44 15.34 6.63 4.63
CA GLY A 44 16.71 6.53 4.11
C GLY A 44 16.92 5.55 2.94
N MET A 45 15.89 4.79 2.53
CA MET A 45 16.01 3.83 1.42
C MET A 45 15.78 4.47 0.05
N ASP A 46 16.54 4.00 -0.93
CA ASP A 46 16.27 4.24 -2.36
C ASP A 46 15.05 3.47 -2.86
N ASP A 47 14.49 3.90 -3.99
CA ASP A 47 13.27 3.37 -4.58
C ASP A 47 13.33 1.88 -4.89
N VAL A 48 14.49 1.37 -5.30
CA VAL A 48 14.67 -0.06 -5.60
C VAL A 48 14.58 -0.88 -4.32
N LYS A 49 15.27 -0.44 -3.25
CA LYS A 49 15.18 -1.09 -1.93
C LYS A 49 13.78 -1.01 -1.35
N LYS A 50 13.10 0.13 -1.49
CA LYS A 50 11.70 0.31 -1.08
C LYS A 50 10.79 -0.70 -1.78
N CYS A 51 10.88 -0.83 -3.11
CA CYS A 51 10.09 -1.80 -3.87
C CYS A 51 10.34 -3.24 -3.44
N ARG A 52 11.61 -3.63 -3.24
CA ARG A 52 11.97 -4.97 -2.75
C ARG A 52 11.43 -5.25 -1.35
N LEU A 53 11.49 -4.28 -0.46
CA LEU A 53 10.96 -4.40 0.90
C LEU A 53 9.44 -4.57 0.86
N ILE A 54 8.72 -3.74 0.10
CA ILE A 54 7.27 -3.85 -0.06
C ILE A 54 6.89 -5.22 -0.60
N GLU A 55 7.60 -5.72 -1.62
CA GLU A 55 7.31 -7.06 -2.17
C GLU A 55 7.50 -8.16 -1.12
N LYS A 56 8.60 -8.11 -0.36
CA LYS A 56 8.86 -9.05 0.73
C LYS A 56 7.73 -9.03 1.76
N ILE A 57 7.36 -7.85 2.26
CA ILE A 57 6.30 -7.67 3.27
C ILE A 57 4.94 -8.13 2.72
N THR A 58 4.66 -7.86 1.44
CA THR A 58 3.44 -8.35 0.77
C THR A 58 3.38 -9.87 0.78
N ILE A 59 4.48 -10.55 0.44
CA ILE A 59 4.53 -12.01 0.42
C ILE A 59 4.32 -12.58 1.82
N GLU A 60 4.97 -12.01 2.83
CA GLU A 60 4.83 -12.43 4.24
C GLU A 60 3.39 -12.24 4.72
N PHE A 61 2.80 -11.06 4.54
CA PHE A 61 1.42 -10.79 4.90
C PHE A 61 0.45 -11.73 4.19
N CYS A 62 0.60 -11.92 2.87
CA CYS A 62 -0.27 -12.82 2.11
C CYS A 62 -0.17 -14.28 2.55
N LYS A 63 0.99 -14.72 3.03
CA LYS A 63 1.15 -16.07 3.60
C LYS A 63 0.42 -16.21 4.94
N GLU A 64 0.51 -15.19 5.79
CA GLU A 64 -0.10 -15.20 7.12
C GLU A 64 -1.63 -15.07 7.06
N THR A 65 -2.16 -14.21 6.19
CA THR A 65 -3.59 -13.83 6.20
C THR A 65 -4.40 -14.39 5.03
N SER A 66 -3.75 -14.93 3.99
CA SER A 66 -4.41 -15.44 2.78
C SER A 66 -5.48 -14.49 2.18
N PRO A 67 -5.17 -13.19 2.00
CA PRO A 67 -6.18 -12.15 1.81
C PRO A 67 -7.01 -12.33 0.54
N LYS A 68 -6.41 -12.89 -0.52
CA LYS A 68 -7.12 -13.21 -1.76
C LYS A 68 -8.22 -14.25 -1.56
N LYS A 69 -7.95 -15.28 -0.75
CA LYS A 69 -8.89 -16.39 -0.51
C LYS A 69 -10.02 -15.95 0.40
N THR A 70 -9.69 -15.18 1.43
CA THR A 70 -10.63 -14.80 2.49
C THR A 70 -11.45 -13.55 2.14
N TYR A 71 -10.83 -12.60 1.44
CA TYR A 71 -11.36 -11.25 1.24
C TYR A 71 -11.37 -10.78 -0.23
N GLY A 72 -10.92 -11.61 -1.18
CA GLY A 72 -10.78 -11.21 -2.59
C GLY A 72 -9.64 -10.22 -2.86
N VAL A 73 -8.85 -9.85 -1.85
CA VAL A 73 -7.80 -8.82 -1.97
C VAL A 73 -6.51 -9.41 -2.55
N GLY A 74 -6.09 -8.90 -3.71
CA GLY A 74 -4.89 -9.34 -4.41
C GLY A 74 -3.58 -8.72 -3.89
N GLN A 75 -2.44 -9.29 -4.29
CA GLN A 75 -1.12 -8.76 -3.89
C GLN A 75 -0.89 -7.30 -4.30
N ALA A 76 -1.40 -6.88 -5.47
CA ALA A 76 -1.26 -5.49 -5.92
C ALA A 76 -1.99 -4.51 -4.99
N MET A 77 -3.16 -4.90 -4.47
CA MET A 77 -3.93 -4.14 -3.48
C MET A 77 -3.21 -4.12 -2.14
N VAL A 78 -2.73 -5.28 -1.66
CA VAL A 78 -1.92 -5.35 -0.42
C VAL A 78 -0.72 -4.42 -0.48
N ARG A 79 0.00 -4.36 -1.61
CA ARG A 79 1.11 -3.41 -1.79
C ARG A 79 0.65 -1.96 -1.65
N GLY A 80 -0.51 -1.59 -2.20
CA GLY A 80 -1.07 -0.26 -2.02
C GLY A 80 -1.45 0.02 -0.56
N GLY A 81 -2.01 -0.96 0.14
CA GLY A 81 -2.30 -0.82 1.57
C GLY A 81 -1.04 -0.63 2.42
N ILE A 82 0.07 -1.30 2.06
CA ILE A 82 1.38 -1.07 2.71
C ILE A 82 1.84 0.38 2.49
N ILE A 83 1.63 0.94 1.29
CA ILE A 83 1.95 2.34 1.02
C ILE A 83 1.15 3.27 1.92
N GLU A 84 -0.16 3.05 2.00
CA GLU A 84 -1.04 3.86 2.84
C GLU A 84 -0.64 3.76 4.32
N ALA A 85 -0.32 2.56 4.82
CA ALA A 85 0.18 2.38 6.17
C ALA A 85 1.49 3.16 6.42
N LEU A 86 2.43 3.10 5.48
CA LEU A 86 3.69 3.85 5.60
C LEU A 86 3.46 5.36 5.61
N ASP A 87 2.50 5.87 4.85
CA ASP A 87 2.13 7.29 4.83
C ASP A 87 1.50 7.72 6.16
N ILE A 88 0.61 6.91 6.73
CA ILE A 88 0.04 7.13 8.08
C ILE A 88 1.14 7.26 9.13
N PHE A 89 2.18 6.43 9.04
CA PHE A 89 3.34 6.50 9.95
C PHE A 89 4.35 7.61 9.60
N GLY A 90 4.05 8.46 8.60
CA GLY A 90 4.89 9.59 8.18
C GLY A 90 6.09 9.20 7.34
N GLY A 91 6.12 8.00 6.74
CA GLY A 91 7.25 7.48 5.96
C GLY A 91 7.71 8.35 4.79
N GLY A 92 6.87 9.28 4.32
CA GLY A 92 7.18 10.13 3.18
C GLY A 92 7.17 9.34 1.87
N GLY A 93 6.66 9.97 0.81
CA GLY A 93 6.50 9.35 -0.49
C GLY A 93 7.66 9.66 -1.43
N THR A 94 7.92 8.72 -2.33
CA THR A 94 8.53 8.97 -3.64
C THR A 94 7.44 9.49 -4.58
N GLU A 95 7.81 10.12 -5.69
CA GLU A 95 6.84 10.78 -6.60
C GLU A 95 5.72 9.84 -7.08
N TRP A 96 6.06 8.57 -7.34
CA TRP A 96 5.10 7.56 -7.75
C TRP A 96 4.21 7.06 -6.59
N LEU A 97 4.68 7.13 -5.34
CA LEU A 97 3.85 6.85 -4.15
C LEU A 97 2.76 7.92 -3.97
N MET A 98 3.13 9.18 -4.14
CA MET A 98 2.20 10.31 -4.05
C MET A 98 1.09 10.22 -5.09
N THR A 99 1.39 9.69 -6.29
CA THR A 99 0.39 9.46 -7.33
C THR A 99 -0.64 8.40 -6.94
N LEU A 100 -0.23 7.37 -6.17
CA LEU A 100 -1.15 6.34 -5.69
C LEU A 100 -2.11 6.90 -4.65
N LEU A 101 -1.58 7.65 -3.68
CA LEU A 101 -2.33 8.25 -2.57
C LEU A 101 -3.28 9.37 -3.05
N SER A 102 -2.83 10.20 -4.01
CA SER A 102 -3.65 11.29 -4.57
C SER A 102 -4.89 10.78 -5.30
N ARG A 103 -4.84 9.59 -5.91
CA ARG A 103 -6.01 8.96 -6.56
C ARG A 103 -7.11 8.59 -5.56
N ARG A 104 -6.79 8.43 -4.28
CA ARG A 104 -7.77 8.15 -3.22
C ARG A 104 -8.45 9.43 -2.71
N GLY A 105 -7.72 10.55 -2.70
CA GLY A 105 -8.26 11.87 -2.31
C GLY A 105 -9.18 12.53 -3.34
N SER A 106 -9.22 12.06 -4.59
CA SER A 106 -10.10 12.62 -5.64
C SER A 106 -11.51 12.00 -5.66
N SER A 107 -11.84 11.05 -4.79
CA SER A 107 -13.19 10.45 -4.70
C SER A 107 -14.04 11.06 -3.57
N GLN A 108 -13.71 12.26 -3.08
CA GLN A 108 -14.47 12.92 -2.03
C GLN A 108 -14.72 14.39 -2.35
N SER A 109 -15.52 14.67 -3.40
CA SER A 109 -16.15 15.98 -3.65
C SER A 109 -17.31 15.84 -4.64
N GLU A 110 -18.39 15.19 -4.23
CA GLU A 110 -19.75 15.50 -4.74
C GLU A 110 -20.71 15.36 -3.54
N ILE A 111 -20.63 16.33 -2.63
CA ILE A 111 -21.81 16.73 -1.85
C ILE A 111 -22.15 18.12 -2.37
N THR A 112 -22.89 18.16 -3.47
CA THR A 112 -23.56 19.39 -3.90
C THR A 112 -24.93 19.38 -3.22
N ASN A 113 -25.00 20.07 -2.08
CA ASN A 113 -26.26 20.53 -1.50
C ASN A 113 -26.81 21.62 -2.40
N GLU A 114 -27.90 21.34 -3.11
CA GLU A 114 -28.89 22.29 -3.63
C GLU A 114 -30.20 21.46 -3.73
N GLU A 115 -31.37 21.79 -3.19
CA GLU A 115 -31.91 22.89 -2.40
C GLU A 115 -33.16 22.33 -1.68
#